data_AF-A0A7Y3DMA9-F1
#
_entry.id   AF-A0A7Y3DMA9-F1
#
_cell.length_a   1.000
_cell.length_b   1.000
_cell.length_c   1.000
_cell.angle_alpha   90.00
_cell.angle_beta   90.00
_cell.angle_gamma   90.00
#
_symmetry.space_group_name_H-M   'P 1'
#
loop_
_entity.id
_entity.type
_entity.pdbx_description
1 polymer ?
#
loop_
_entity_poly.entity_id
_entity_poly.type
_entity_poly.pdbx_seq_one_letter_code
_entity_poly.pdbx_strand_id
1 'polypeptide(L)'
;MISNQKNILLSVLSGLLLTGAFPKIGLDWLVWFALVPLLYAMKGLAPRAAFHMGFFTGLFHFLSLLYWLVPVMRTYGYLPAYLSVSVLFLFAAFLALFLATFTTLLAAVGKKPFRCMVLIPLLWV
;
A
#
# COMPACT_ATOMS: atom_id res chain seq x y z
N MET A 1 8.66 -1.67 22.75
CA MET A 1 9.28 -1.88 21.42
C MET A 1 8.48 -2.94 20.69
N ILE A 2 7.64 -2.55 19.71
CA ILE A 2 6.87 -3.51 18.90
C ILE A 2 7.84 -4.12 17.88
N SER A 3 7.96 -5.44 17.84
CA SER A 3 8.99 -6.11 17.02
C SER A 3 8.71 -5.94 15.52
N ASN A 4 9.79 -5.76 14.75
CA ASN A 4 9.76 -5.44 13.32
C ASN A 4 8.86 -6.40 12.49
N GLN A 5 8.79 -7.67 12.92
CA GLN A 5 7.96 -8.72 12.29
C GLN A 5 6.45 -8.45 12.39
N LYS A 6 5.97 -7.98 13.55
CA LYS A 6 4.53 -7.68 13.74
C LYS A 6 4.09 -6.52 12.85
N ASN A 7 4.95 -5.52 12.68
CA ASN A 7 4.64 -4.37 11.83
C ASN A 7 4.57 -4.77 10.35
N ILE A 8 5.48 -5.62 9.88
CA ILE A 8 5.43 -6.17 8.51
C ILE A 8 4.12 -6.95 8.29
N LEU A 9 3.74 -7.81 9.24
CA LEU A 9 2.52 -8.60 9.13
C LEU A 9 1.26 -7.71 9.05
N LEU A 10 1.21 -6.65 9.86
CA LEU A 10 0.12 -5.67 9.85
C LEU A 10 0.07 -4.87 8.54
N SER A 11 1.23 -4.50 7.98
CA SER A 11 1.33 -3.86 6.67
C SER A 11 0.83 -4.75 5.54
N VAL A 12 1.20 -6.04 5.54
CA VAL A 12 0.71 -7.00 4.55
C VAL A 12 -0.81 -7.20 4.68
N LEU A 13 -1.32 -7.35 5.91
CA LEU A 13 -2.75 -7.43 6.19
C LEU A 13 -3.51 -6.20 5.68
N SER A 14 -2.99 -5.01 5.93
CA SER A 14 -3.57 -3.76 5.43
C SER A 14 -3.67 -3.74 3.90
N GLY A 15 -2.61 -4.16 3.20
CA GLY A 15 -2.58 -4.21 1.74
C GLY A 15 -3.59 -5.21 1.17
N LEU A 16 -3.75 -6.37 1.81
CA LEU A 16 -4.74 -7.38 1.43
C LEU A 16 -6.18 -6.91 1.71
N LEU A 17 -6.42 -6.23 2.83
CA LEU A 17 -7.73 -5.64 3.15
C LEU A 17 -8.11 -4.56 2.14
N LEU A 18 -7.15 -3.73 1.72
CA LEU A 18 -7.33 -2.74 0.65
C LEU A 18 -7.71 -3.42 -0.67
N THR A 19 -7.11 -4.55 -1.03
CA THR A 19 -7.51 -5.32 -2.23
C THR A 19 -8.89 -5.94 -2.08
N GLY A 20 -9.25 -6.38 -0.87
CA GLY A 20 -10.57 -6.90 -0.52
C GLY A 20 -11.72 -5.93 -0.78
N ALA A 21 -11.44 -4.63 -0.78
CA ALA A 21 -12.43 -3.60 -1.05
C ALA A 21 -12.72 -3.34 -2.54
N PHE A 22 -11.94 -3.92 -3.45
CA PHE A 22 -12.12 -3.70 -4.88
C PHE A 22 -13.15 -4.68 -5.48
N PRO A 23 -13.77 -4.33 -6.63
CA PRO A 23 -15.11 -4.78 -7.03
C PRO A 23 -15.28 -6.28 -7.29
N LYS A 24 -14.19 -7.05 -7.42
CA LYS A 24 -14.29 -8.52 -7.50
C LYS A 24 -14.73 -9.15 -6.18
N ILE A 25 -14.42 -8.53 -5.04
CA ILE A 25 -14.74 -9.03 -3.71
C ILE A 25 -15.93 -8.25 -3.13
N GLY A 26 -16.11 -6.98 -3.51
CA GLY A 26 -17.32 -6.18 -3.22
C GLY A 26 -17.51 -5.87 -1.74
N LEU A 27 -16.44 -5.90 -0.95
CA LEU A 27 -16.45 -5.53 0.47
C LEU A 27 -16.01 -4.08 0.63
N ASP A 28 -16.76 -3.14 0.06
CA ASP A 28 -16.42 -1.71 0.03
C ASP A 28 -16.26 -1.11 1.45
N TRP A 29 -16.93 -1.72 2.43
CA TRP A 29 -16.82 -1.34 3.85
C TRP A 29 -15.44 -1.65 4.47
N LEU A 30 -14.67 -2.59 3.89
CA LEU A 30 -13.34 -2.95 4.39
C LEU A 30 -12.34 -1.80 4.21
N VAL A 31 -12.57 -0.86 3.27
CA VAL A 31 -11.68 0.31 3.04
C VAL A 31 -11.46 1.09 4.34
N TRP A 32 -12.53 1.29 5.11
CA TRP A 32 -12.49 2.05 6.37
C TRP A 32 -11.56 1.40 7.41
N PHE A 33 -11.50 0.07 7.40
CA PHE A 33 -10.68 -0.70 8.34
C PHE A 33 -9.29 -1.02 7.78
N ALA A 34 -9.11 -1.01 6.46
CA ALA A 34 -7.87 -1.41 5.82
C ALA A 34 -6.70 -0.46 6.17
N LEU A 35 -6.98 0.83 6.38
CA LEU A 35 -5.97 1.84 6.76
C LEU A 35 -5.55 1.76 8.23
N VAL A 36 -6.39 1.21 9.10
CA VAL A 36 -6.14 1.12 10.56
C VAL A 36 -4.86 0.32 10.89
N PRO A 37 -4.63 -0.90 10.36
CA PRO A 37 -3.42 -1.66 10.65
C PRO A 37 -2.14 -0.98 10.14
N LEU A 38 -2.18 -0.26 9.01
CA LEU A 38 -1.04 0.51 8.50
C LEU A 38 -0.67 1.66 9.45
N LEU A 39 -1.66 2.46 9.86
CA LEU A 39 -1.47 3.57 10.78
C LEU A 39 -0.94 3.08 12.15
N TYR A 40 -1.42 1.91 12.61
CA TYR A 40 -0.92 1.30 13.85
C TYR A 40 0.52 0.81 13.70
N ALA A 41 0.85 0.11 12.61
CA ALA A 41 2.20 -0.42 12.35
C ALA A 41 3.26 0.68 12.28
N MET A 42 2.87 1.88 11.83
CA MET A 42 3.77 3.03 11.70
C MET A 42 3.89 3.89 12.96
N LYS A 43 3.07 3.64 13.99
CA LYS A 43 3.00 4.49 15.18
C LYS A 43 4.35 4.51 15.90
N GLY A 44 5.03 5.65 15.86
CA GLY A 44 6.32 5.86 16.52
C GLY A 44 7.53 5.34 15.76
N LEU A 45 7.38 4.95 14.48
CA LEU A 45 8.49 4.66 13.59
C LEU A 45 9.16 5.94 13.08
N ALA A 46 10.46 5.85 12.78
CA ALA A 46 11.15 6.90 12.04
C ALA A 46 10.61 6.99 10.60
N PRO A 47 10.66 8.16 9.93
CA PRO A 47 10.16 8.33 8.57
C PRO A 47 10.70 7.27 7.60
N ARG A 48 11.99 6.94 7.68
CA ARG A 48 12.61 5.90 6.85
C ARG A 48 11.99 4.52 7.05
N ALA A 49 11.59 4.15 8.28
CA ALA A 49 10.93 2.88 8.54
C ALA A 49 9.46 2.88 8.10
N ALA A 50 8.77 4.03 8.24
CA ALA A 50 7.43 4.22 7.70
C ALA A 50 7.39 4.08 6.17
N PHE A 51 8.41 4.57 5.45
CA PHE A 51 8.56 4.39 4.00
C PHE A 51 8.47 2.93 3.59
N HIS A 52 9.25 2.06 4.26
CA HIS A 52 9.29 0.64 3.92
C HIS A 52 7.94 -0.03 4.20
N MET A 53 7.30 0.30 5.33
CA MET A 53 5.97 -0.21 5.67
C MET A 53 4.91 0.18 4.62
N GLY A 54 4.87 1.46 4.21
CA GLY A 54 3.98 1.94 3.16
C GLY A 54 4.28 1.30 1.80
N PHE A 55 5.56 1.18 1.43
CA PHE A 55 5.98 0.55 0.19
C PHE A 55 5.55 -0.93 0.11
N PHE A 56 5.79 -1.72 1.16
CA PHE A 56 5.36 -3.13 1.17
C PHE A 56 3.83 -3.25 1.10
N THR A 57 3.12 -2.44 1.89
CA THR A 57 1.65 -2.41 1.87
C THR A 57 1.12 -2.11 0.47
N GLY A 58 1.67 -1.09 -0.18
CA GLY A 58 1.30 -0.68 -1.53
C GLY A 58 1.66 -1.74 -2.56
N LEU A 59 2.85 -2.34 -2.47
CA LEU A 59 3.30 -3.35 -3.41
C LEU A 59 2.39 -4.58 -3.41
N PHE A 60 2.03 -5.11 -2.23
CA PHE A 60 1.11 -6.25 -2.14
C PHE A 60 -0.30 -5.89 -2.59
N HIS A 61 -0.78 -4.69 -2.25
CA HIS A 61 -2.08 -4.21 -2.71
C HIS A 61 -2.12 -4.11 -4.25
N PHE A 62 -1.19 -3.39 -4.87
CA PHE A 62 -1.19 -3.18 -6.31
C PHE A 62 -0.88 -4.45 -7.10
N LEU A 63 -0.01 -5.34 -6.61
CA LEU A 63 0.21 -6.64 -7.26
C LEU A 63 -1.06 -7.50 -7.26
N SER A 64 -1.76 -7.58 -6.13
CA SER A 64 -2.99 -8.36 -6.02
C SER A 64 -4.18 -7.69 -6.70
N LEU A 65 -4.17 -6.37 -6.86
CA LEU A 65 -5.20 -5.63 -7.59
C LEU A 65 -4.99 -5.70 -9.11
N LEU A 66 -3.73 -5.67 -9.57
CA LEU A 66 -3.37 -5.55 -10.98
C LEU A 66 -2.87 -6.87 -11.60
N TYR A 67 -2.92 -8.00 -10.88
CA TYR A 67 -2.49 -9.30 -11.42
C TYR A 67 -3.19 -9.66 -12.76
N TRP A 68 -4.43 -9.20 -12.93
CA TRP A 68 -5.22 -9.41 -14.14
C TRP A 68 -4.66 -8.67 -15.37
N LEU A 69 -3.72 -7.74 -15.19
CA LEU A 69 -3.07 -7.00 -16.27
C LEU A 69 -2.10 -7.90 -17.07
N VAL A 70 -1.57 -8.98 -16.46
CA VAL A 70 -0.65 -9.92 -17.13
C VAL A 70 -1.26 -10.55 -18.38
N PRO A 71 -2.44 -11.21 -18.32
CA PRO A 71 -3.06 -11.76 -19.53
C PRO A 71 -3.39 -10.67 -20.55
N VAL A 72 -3.80 -9.47 -20.13
CA VAL A 72 -4.07 -8.33 -21.05
C VAL A 72 -2.80 -7.92 -21.80
N MET A 73 -1.66 -7.79 -21.11
CA MET A 73 -0.37 -7.46 -21.73
C MET A 73 0.11 -8.54 -22.70
N ARG A 74 -0.18 -9.82 -22.40
CA ARG A 74 0.13 -10.92 -23.31
C ARG A 74 -0.76 -10.88 -24.56
N THR A 75 -2.07 -10.68 -24.39
CA THR A 75 -3.03 -10.74 -25.50
C THR A 75 -2.94 -9.51 -26.40
N TYR A 76 -2.84 -8.31 -25.84
CA TYR A 76 -2.85 -7.06 -26.61
C TYR A 76 -1.46 -6.50 -26.89
N GLY A 77 -0.51 -6.72 -25.99
CA GLY A 77 0.86 -6.24 -26.15
C GLY A 77 1.78 -7.27 -26.81
N TYR A 78 1.31 -8.50 -27.04
CA TYR A 78 2.10 -9.61 -27.59
C TYR A 78 3.42 -9.87 -26.83
N LEU A 79 3.48 -9.50 -25.55
CA LEU A 79 4.66 -9.70 -24.73
C LEU A 79 4.74 -11.14 -24.20
N PRO A 80 5.95 -11.71 -24.09
CA PRO A 80 6.13 -12.99 -23.44
C PRO A 80 5.89 -12.87 -21.93
N ALA A 81 5.58 -14.03 -21.34
CA ALA A 81 5.25 -14.23 -19.93
C ALA A 81 6.07 -13.41 -18.93
N TYR A 82 7.39 -13.52 -19.04
CA TYR A 82 8.33 -12.96 -18.09
C TYR A 82 8.33 -11.43 -18.16
N LEU A 83 8.24 -10.86 -19.37
CA LEU A 83 8.19 -9.41 -19.57
C LEU A 83 6.91 -8.81 -18.98
N SER A 84 5.75 -9.44 -19.19
CA SER A 84 4.49 -8.94 -18.62
C SER A 84 4.51 -8.91 -17.09
N VAL A 85 5.10 -9.93 -16.45
CA VAL A 85 5.25 -9.96 -14.99
C VAL A 85 6.23 -8.88 -14.51
N SER A 86 7.34 -8.68 -15.21
CA SER A 86 8.30 -7.62 -14.88
C SER A 86 7.69 -6.22 -15.00
N VAL A 87 6.90 -5.97 -16.06
CA VAL A 87 6.20 -4.69 -16.25
C VAL A 87 5.15 -4.50 -15.16
N LEU A 88 4.38 -5.54 -14.83
CA LEU A 88 3.42 -5.47 -13.72
C LEU A 88 4.13 -5.15 -12.39
N PHE A 89 5.25 -5.82 -12.09
CA PHE A 89 5.99 -5.59 -10.87
C PHE A 89 6.53 -4.16 -10.80
N LEU A 90 7.10 -3.66 -11.90
CA LEU A 90 7.60 -2.29 -11.99
C LEU A 90 6.47 -1.27 -11.82
N PHE A 91 5.32 -1.50 -12.44
CA PHE A 91 4.16 -0.64 -12.32
C PHE A 91 3.59 -0.65 -10.90
N ALA A 92 3.44 -1.83 -10.29
CA ALA A 92 3.02 -1.95 -8.90
C ALA A 92 4.00 -1.28 -7.92
N ALA A 93 5.30 -1.41 -8.16
CA ALA A 93 6.34 -0.73 -7.37
C ALA A 93 6.26 0.80 -7.54
N PHE A 94 6.01 1.29 -8.75
CA PHE A 94 5.79 2.72 -9.00
C PHE A 94 4.57 3.25 -8.25
N LEU A 95 3.44 2.55 -8.30
CA LEU A 95 2.26 2.95 -7.53
C LEU A 95 2.49 2.84 -6.01
N ALA A 96 3.24 1.84 -5.56
CA ALA A 96 3.58 1.67 -4.15
C ALA A 96 4.41 2.85 -3.60
N LEU A 97 5.14 3.59 -4.46
CA LEU A 97 5.84 4.80 -4.05
C LEU A 97 4.87 5.89 -3.55
N PHE A 98 3.66 6.03 -4.12
CA PHE A 98 2.67 6.99 -3.64
C PHE A 98 2.23 6.69 -2.20
N LEU A 99 2.05 5.39 -1.88
CA LEU A 99 1.71 5.01 -0.51
C LEU A 99 2.92 5.17 0.44
N ALA A 100 4.13 4.91 -0.06
CA ALA A 100 5.37 5.12 0.68
C ALA A 100 5.64 6.61 0.97
N THR A 101 5.36 7.51 0.04
CA THR A 101 5.46 8.97 0.24
C THR A 101 4.40 9.47 1.21
N PHE A 102 3.15 9.02 1.09
CA PHE A 102 2.09 9.32 2.05
C PHE A 102 2.50 8.96 3.49
N THR A 103 2.95 7.71 3.67
CA THR A 103 3.32 7.19 4.99
C THR A 103 4.56 7.87 5.58
N THR A 104 5.54 8.26 4.76
CA THR A 104 6.70 9.04 5.21
C THR A 104 6.33 10.46 5.62
N LEU A 105 5.54 11.16 4.81
CA LEU A 105 5.10 12.52 5.13
C LEU A 105 4.29 12.53 6.43
N LEU A 106 3.40 11.54 6.60
CA LEU A 106 2.63 11.39 7.83
C LEU A 106 3.52 11.14 9.06
N ALA A 107 4.58 10.35 8.91
CA ALA A 107 5.56 10.14 9.98
C ALA A 107 6.41 11.39 10.28
N ALA A 108 6.68 12.23 9.27
CA ALA A 108 7.48 13.45 9.39
C ALA A 108 6.71 14.63 10.01
N VAL A 109 5.40 14.74 9.76
CA VAL A 109 4.51 15.79 10.29
C VAL A 109 4.42 15.77 11.83
N GLY A 110 4.75 14.65 12.45
CA GLY A 110 4.86 14.50 13.90
C GLY A 110 3.57 14.05 14.60
N LYS A 111 3.70 13.66 15.87
CA LYS A 111 2.69 12.88 16.64
C LYS A 111 1.48 13.68 17.14
N LYS A 112 1.26 14.92 16.68
CA LYS A 112 0.14 15.73 17.19
C LYS A 112 -1.17 15.25 16.55
N PRO A 113 -2.11 14.70 17.35
CA PRO A 113 -3.30 14.01 16.81
C PRO A 113 -4.18 14.93 15.95
N PHE A 114 -4.29 16.21 16.33
CA PHE A 114 -5.07 17.20 15.58
C PHE A 114 -4.47 17.52 14.20
N ARG A 115 -3.13 17.59 14.09
CA ARG A 115 -2.45 17.78 12.81
C ARG A 115 -2.58 16.55 11.92
N CYS A 116 -2.47 15.34 12.47
CA CYS A 116 -2.68 14.12 11.69
C CYS A 116 -4.10 14.07 11.10
N MET A 117 -5.15 14.39 11.87
CA MET A 117 -6.53 14.35 11.34
C MET A 117 -6.76 15.31 10.16
N VAL A 118 -6.17 16.50 10.19
CA VAL A 118 -6.30 17.48 9.10
C VAL A 118 -5.37 17.14 7.92
N LEU A 119 -4.18 16.63 8.18
CA LEU A 119 -3.19 16.34 7.15
C LEU A 119 -3.39 14.99 6.47
N ILE A 120 -4.09 14.04 7.10
CA ILE A 120 -4.40 12.73 6.47
C ILE A 120 -5.15 12.92 5.15
N PRO A 121 -6.27 13.68 5.06
CA PRO A 121 -6.95 13.93 3.79
C PRO A 121 -6.10 14.72 2.80
N LEU A 122 -5.36 15.73 3.27
CA LEU A 122 -4.53 16.60 2.42
C LEU A 122 -3.32 15.88 1.81
N LEU A 123 -2.75 14.92 2.53
CA LEU A 123 -1.62 14.13 2.06
C LEU A 123 -2.06 12.93 1.21
N TRP A 124 -3.35 12.58 1.28
CA TRP A 124 -3.92 11.45 0.55
C TRP A 124 -4.37 11.81 -0.87
N VAL A 125 -4.68 13.09 -1.12
CA VAL A 125 -5.02 13.65 -2.45
C VAL A 125 -3.75 14.03 -3.20
#